data_AF-A0A7W5GXY5-F1
#
_entry.id   AF-A0A7W5GXY5-F1
#
_cell.length_a   1.000
_cell.length_b   1.000
_cell.length_c   1.000
_cell.angle_alpha   90.00
_cell.angle_beta   90.00
_cell.angle_gamma   90.00
#
_symmetry.space_group_name_H-M   'P 1'
#
loop_
_entity.id
_entity.type
_entity.pdbx_description
1 polymer ?
#
loop_
_entity_poly.entity_id
_entity_poly.type
_entity_poly.pdbx_seq_one_letter_code
_entity_poly.pdbx_strand_id
1 'polypeptide(L)'
;MSDPRDIAVAAEEKGWGSGRHERDLELTDEDFGRIRQLIYQRAGIVLAEHKREMVYSRLAKRLRHHGLTRFVDYLARLERQPDAREWEAFTNALTTNLTAFFREAHHFPLLAEHVQRHSGKVRIWCAAASTGEEPYSIAMTLMEAMGSRASQAEVIATDIDTEALARARAGIYPLEQVCKLEDSRVKRFFQRGKGAHKGFARLRPEVTGLLDFQPLNLLAPQWPVSGPFDAIFCRNTMIYFDKTTQARILERFAPLLKPDGLLFAGHSESFSYITEAFQLRGQTVYTRRGQR
;
A
#
# COMPACT_ATOMS: atom_id res chain seq x y z
N MET A 1 18.02 0.00 20.02
CA MET A 1 17.10 -1.11 19.68
C MET A 1 15.77 -0.79 20.33
N SER A 2 14.82 -0.28 19.56
CA SER A 2 13.48 0.07 20.02
C SER A 2 12.67 -1.17 20.38
N ASP A 3 11.85 -1.08 21.43
CA ASP A 3 11.03 -2.16 21.95
C ASP A 3 9.94 -2.55 20.93
N PRO A 4 9.80 -3.84 20.54
CA PRO A 4 8.75 -4.30 19.64
C PRO A 4 7.32 -3.96 20.11
N ARG A 5 7.12 -3.65 21.39
CA ARG A 5 5.84 -3.18 21.95
C ARG A 5 5.42 -1.81 21.40
N ASP A 6 6.36 -0.93 21.05
CA ASP A 6 6.03 0.39 20.51
C ASP A 6 5.49 0.32 19.07
N ILE A 7 5.74 -0.78 18.36
CA ILE A 7 5.28 -1.01 16.98
C ILE A 7 3.93 -1.76 16.96
N ALA A 8 3.58 -2.45 18.05
CA ALA A 8 2.44 -3.39 18.12
C ALA A 8 1.16 -2.83 18.77
N VAL A 9 1.18 -1.61 19.33
CA VAL A 9 0.01 -1.03 20.04
C VAL A 9 -1.01 -0.36 19.10
N ALA A 10 -0.81 -0.39 17.76
CA ALA A 10 -1.73 0.22 16.80
C ALA A 10 -2.72 -0.76 16.12
N ALA A 11 -2.94 -1.95 16.67
CA ALA A 11 -3.88 -2.95 16.15
C ALA A 11 -5.03 -3.24 17.13
N GLU A 12 -5.80 -2.20 17.47
CA GLU A 12 -7.17 -2.34 17.97
C GLU A 12 -8.10 -1.47 17.11
N GLU A 13 -8.55 -1.99 15.97
CA GLU A 13 -9.81 -1.53 15.37
C GLU A 13 -10.95 -2.35 15.97
N LYS A 14 -11.34 -1.97 17.20
CA LYS A 14 -12.67 -2.29 17.73
C LYS A 14 -13.69 -1.56 16.86
N GLY A 15 -14.74 -2.28 16.48
CA GLY A 15 -15.86 -1.74 15.72
C GLY A 15 -16.34 -0.40 16.27
N TRP A 16 -16.77 0.49 15.38
CA TRP A 16 -17.21 1.85 15.70
C TRP A 16 -18.38 1.86 16.70
N GLY A 17 -18.04 1.75 17.98
CA GLY A 17 -18.86 2.20 19.09
C GLY A 17 -18.87 3.72 19.08
N SER A 18 -20.07 4.28 19.25
CA SER A 18 -20.38 5.70 19.33
C SER A 18 -19.75 6.37 20.57
N GLY A 19 -18.43 6.40 20.66
CA GLY A 19 -17.70 7.23 21.60
C GLY A 19 -17.78 8.68 21.13
N ARG A 20 -18.70 9.45 21.68
CA ARG A 20 -18.78 10.91 21.51
C ARG A 20 -17.54 11.52 22.17
N HIS A 21 -16.39 11.50 21.47
CA HIS A 21 -15.26 12.35 21.86
C HIS A 21 -15.77 13.78 21.80
N GLU A 22 -15.76 14.48 22.94
CA GLU A 22 -16.01 15.93 22.96
C GLU A 22 -15.15 16.57 21.88
N ARG A 23 -15.79 17.26 20.94
CA ARG A 23 -15.09 18.04 19.90
C ARG A 23 -14.45 19.24 20.60
N ASP A 24 -13.25 19.04 21.09
CA ASP A 24 -12.40 20.08 21.71
C ASP A 24 -11.76 21.00 20.66
N LEU A 25 -11.70 20.54 19.41
CA LEU A 25 -11.15 21.27 18.27
C LEU A 25 -12.23 21.53 17.22
N GLU A 26 -12.17 22.69 16.56
CA GLU A 26 -13.02 23.06 15.44
C GLU A 26 -12.27 22.91 14.11
N LEU A 27 -12.86 22.17 13.15
CA LEU A 27 -12.39 22.09 11.77
C LEU A 27 -13.36 22.88 10.89
N THR A 28 -12.94 24.08 10.49
CA THR A 28 -13.76 24.96 9.63
C THR A 28 -13.80 24.48 8.18
N ASP A 29 -14.71 25.03 7.38
CA ASP A 29 -14.79 24.73 5.94
C ASP A 29 -13.53 25.18 5.21
N GLU A 30 -12.94 26.30 5.62
CA GLU A 30 -11.68 26.82 5.07
C GLU A 30 -10.52 25.88 5.38
N ASP A 31 -10.39 25.43 6.64
CA ASP A 31 -9.37 24.45 7.04
C ASP A 31 -9.50 23.15 6.25
N PHE A 32 -10.73 22.64 6.11
CA PHE A 32 -10.98 21.41 5.37
C PHE A 32 -10.66 21.57 3.88
N GLY A 33 -11.08 22.69 3.28
CA GLY A 33 -10.72 23.05 1.90
C GLY A 33 -9.20 23.10 1.71
N ARG A 34 -8.47 23.68 2.67
CA ARG A 34 -7.02 23.76 2.64
C ARG A 34 -6.35 22.39 2.77
N ILE A 35 -6.82 21.54 3.69
CA ILE A 35 -6.33 20.15 3.82
C ILE A 35 -6.48 19.38 2.52
N ARG A 36 -7.65 19.49 1.86
CA ARG A 36 -7.91 18.85 0.56
C ARG A 36 -6.91 19.29 -0.50
N GLN A 37 -6.62 20.60 -0.57
CA GLN A 37 -5.61 21.14 -1.50
C GLN A 37 -4.21 20.59 -1.20
N LEU A 38 -3.78 20.62 0.06
CA LEU A 38 -2.43 20.22 0.45
C LEU A 38 -2.19 18.73 0.20
N ILE A 39 -3.13 17.84 0.56
CA ILE A 39 -2.95 16.40 0.33
C ILE A 39 -3.04 16.04 -1.16
N TYR A 40 -3.87 16.75 -1.93
CA TYR A 40 -3.92 16.59 -3.38
C TYR A 40 -2.60 16.98 -4.03
N GLN A 41 -2.04 18.14 -3.68
CA GLN A 41 -0.74 18.59 -4.23
C GLN A 41 0.40 17.65 -3.85
N ARG A 42 0.40 17.14 -2.61
CA ARG A 42 1.48 16.30 -2.10
C ARG A 42 1.41 14.85 -2.59
N ALA A 43 0.22 14.25 -2.59
CA ALA A 43 0.03 12.82 -2.77
C ALA A 43 -1.00 12.46 -3.87
N GLY A 44 -1.64 13.43 -4.51
CA GLY A 44 -2.67 13.22 -5.54
C GLY A 44 -4.03 12.79 -4.99
N ILE A 45 -4.16 12.63 -3.67
CA ILE A 45 -5.35 12.07 -3.04
C ILE A 45 -6.50 13.07 -3.12
N VAL A 46 -7.58 12.67 -3.79
CA VAL A 46 -8.83 13.40 -3.85
C VAL A 46 -9.69 13.03 -2.64
N LEU A 47 -9.83 13.96 -1.70
CA LEU A 47 -10.73 13.81 -0.56
C LEU A 47 -12.12 14.35 -0.89
N ALA A 48 -13.13 13.49 -0.72
CA ALA A 48 -14.54 13.83 -0.85
C ALA A 48 -15.09 14.45 0.44
N GLU A 49 -16.16 15.25 0.33
CA GLU A 49 -16.74 16.01 1.44
C GLU A 49 -17.16 15.11 2.62
N HIS A 50 -17.77 13.95 2.32
CA HIS A 50 -18.22 13.00 3.34
C HIS A 50 -17.08 12.40 4.19
N LYS A 51 -15.81 12.60 3.82
CA LYS A 51 -14.64 12.15 4.60
C LYS A 51 -14.20 13.15 5.67
N ARG A 52 -14.90 14.27 5.86
CA ARG A 52 -14.52 15.33 6.82
C ARG A 52 -14.28 14.81 8.25
N GLU A 53 -15.17 13.97 8.77
CA GLU A 53 -15.03 13.42 10.13
C GLU A 53 -13.79 12.50 10.26
N MET A 54 -13.48 11.72 9.21
CA MET A 54 -12.25 10.94 9.16
C MET A 54 -11.02 11.84 9.19
N VAL A 55 -11.01 12.92 8.39
CA VAL A 55 -9.92 13.90 8.37
C VAL A 55 -9.74 14.55 9.75
N TYR A 56 -10.83 15.01 10.36
CA TYR A 56 -10.83 15.57 11.70
C TYR A 56 -10.20 14.60 12.70
N SER A 57 -10.73 13.38 12.81
CA SER A 57 -10.29 12.41 13.82
C SER A 57 -8.81 12.03 13.71
N ARG A 58 -8.25 12.01 12.49
CA ARG A 58 -6.85 11.64 12.26
C ARG A 58 -5.90 12.81 12.43
N LEU A 59 -6.23 13.99 11.91
CA LEU A 59 -5.38 15.18 12.06
C LEU A 59 -5.46 15.79 13.45
N ALA A 60 -6.58 15.67 14.17
CA ALA A 60 -6.67 16.09 15.58
C ALA A 60 -5.58 15.44 16.45
N LYS A 61 -5.21 14.18 16.17
CA LYS A 61 -4.09 13.51 16.85
C LYS A 61 -2.75 14.20 16.58
N ARG A 62 -2.54 14.70 15.35
CA ARG A 62 -1.33 15.46 14.98
C ARG A 62 -1.31 16.82 15.66
N LEU A 63 -2.44 17.53 15.70
CA LEU A 63 -2.56 18.80 16.43
C LEU A 63 -2.18 18.63 17.90
N ARG A 64 -2.77 17.64 18.59
CA ARG A 64 -2.48 17.34 19.99
C ARG A 64 -1.01 16.95 20.23
N HIS A 65 -0.40 16.20 19.30
CA HIS A 65 1.03 15.86 19.36
C HIS A 65 1.93 17.11 19.39
N HIS A 66 1.54 18.18 18.69
CA HIS A 66 2.25 19.47 18.67
C HIS A 66 1.74 20.48 19.70
N GLY A 67 0.79 20.11 20.56
CA GLY A 67 0.17 21.02 21.53
C GLY A 67 -0.64 22.16 20.89
N LEU A 68 -1.12 21.97 19.65
CA LEU A 68 -1.91 22.96 18.91
C LEU A 68 -3.40 22.75 19.13
N THR A 69 -4.16 23.84 19.21
CA THR A 69 -5.61 23.84 19.45
C THR A 69 -6.43 24.30 18.24
N ARG A 70 -5.79 24.68 17.13
CA ARG A 70 -6.46 25.20 15.93
C ARG A 70 -5.86 24.59 14.67
N PHE A 71 -6.72 24.19 13.72
CA PHE A 71 -6.29 23.62 12.45
C PHE A 71 -5.49 24.62 11.60
N VAL A 72 -5.93 25.87 11.52
CA VAL A 72 -5.20 26.92 10.80
C VAL A 72 -3.74 27.06 11.27
N ASP A 73 -3.46 26.93 12.57
CA ASP A 73 -2.09 27.04 13.10
C ASP A 73 -1.23 25.82 12.69
N TYR A 74 -1.84 24.62 12.68
CA TYR A 74 -1.18 23.40 12.20
C TYR A 74 -0.90 23.45 10.69
N LEU A 75 -1.85 23.93 9.89
CA LEU A 75 -1.70 24.07 8.44
C LEU A 75 -0.64 25.13 8.10
N ALA A 76 -0.67 26.29 8.77
CA ALA A 76 0.36 27.31 8.61
C ALA A 76 1.76 26.79 9.00
N ARG A 77 1.86 25.95 10.03
CA ARG A 77 3.13 25.29 10.41
C ARG A 77 3.65 24.37 9.30
N LEU A 78 2.79 23.51 8.74
CA LEU A 78 3.15 22.62 7.64
C LEU A 78 3.71 23.42 6.45
N GLU A 79 3.02 24.48 6.05
CA GLU A 79 3.38 25.28 4.88
C GLU A 79 4.67 26.08 5.04
N ARG A 80 4.96 26.57 6.26
CA ARG A 80 6.22 27.25 6.57
C ARG A 80 7.43 26.31 6.51
N GLN A 81 7.22 25.00 6.57
CA GLN A 81 8.28 24.00 6.65
C GLN A 81 8.02 22.85 5.66
N PRO A 82 8.11 23.09 4.33
CA PRO A 82 7.78 22.11 3.30
C PRO A 82 8.60 20.81 3.35
N ASP A 83 9.79 20.85 3.96
CA ASP A 83 10.71 19.71 4.07
C ASP A 83 10.69 19.06 5.47
N ALA A 84 9.83 19.53 6.39
CA ALA A 84 9.73 18.94 7.71
C ALA A 84 9.13 17.53 7.66
N ARG A 85 9.59 16.65 8.57
CA ARG A 85 9.03 15.30 8.77
C ARG A 85 7.53 15.29 9.06
N GLU A 86 6.96 16.40 9.52
CA GLU A 86 5.52 16.49 9.76
C GLU A 86 4.69 16.32 8.48
N TRP A 87 5.25 16.63 7.30
CA TRP A 87 4.57 16.35 6.03
C TRP A 87 4.35 14.86 5.79
N GLU A 88 5.30 14.03 6.20
CA GLU A 88 5.17 12.57 6.15
C GLU A 88 4.04 12.11 7.07
N ALA A 89 4.01 12.60 8.31
CA ALA A 89 2.96 12.26 9.26
C ALA A 89 1.58 12.78 8.84
N PHE A 90 1.50 13.96 8.21
CA PHE A 90 0.29 14.49 7.59
C PHE A 90 -0.22 13.58 6.47
N THR A 91 0.68 13.10 5.60
CA THR A 91 0.33 12.16 4.53
C THR A 91 -0.13 10.83 5.09
N ASN A 92 0.61 10.21 6.02
CA ASN A 92 0.24 8.94 6.68
C ASN A 92 -1.10 9.02 7.41
N ALA A 93 -1.43 10.19 7.97
CA ALA A 93 -2.73 10.40 8.60
C ALA A 93 -3.90 10.38 7.59
N LEU A 94 -3.67 10.67 6.32
CA LEU A 94 -4.73 10.83 5.31
C LEU A 94 -4.77 9.71 4.26
N THR A 95 -3.81 8.79 4.27
CA THR A 95 -3.81 7.54 3.49
C THR A 95 -4.87 6.55 4.03
N THR A 96 -5.33 5.63 3.18
CA THR A 96 -6.29 4.59 3.57
C THR A 96 -5.71 3.23 3.24
N ASN A 97 -5.38 2.47 4.29
CA ASN A 97 -4.50 1.30 4.20
C ASN A 97 -5.24 -0.04 4.30
N LEU A 98 -6.52 -0.11 3.90
CA LEU A 98 -7.29 -1.35 4.00
C LEU A 98 -6.76 -2.42 3.03
N THR A 99 -6.15 -3.46 3.58
CA THR A 99 -5.58 -4.58 2.82
C THR A 99 -5.79 -5.90 3.56
N ALA A 100 -5.57 -7.01 2.85
CA ALA A 100 -5.68 -8.35 3.39
C ALA A 100 -4.85 -9.33 2.57
N PHE A 101 -4.37 -10.40 3.22
CA PHE A 101 -3.67 -11.46 2.50
C PHE A 101 -4.59 -12.08 1.46
N PHE A 102 -4.05 -12.28 0.26
CA PHE A 102 -4.74 -12.86 -0.89
C PHE A 102 -6.06 -12.14 -1.25
N ARG A 103 -6.16 -10.83 -0.99
CA ARG A 103 -7.27 -10.00 -1.48
C ARG A 103 -7.39 -10.15 -2.99
N GLU A 104 -8.61 -10.35 -3.50
CA GLU A 104 -8.90 -10.70 -4.91
C GLU A 104 -8.06 -11.90 -5.38
N ALA A 105 -8.26 -13.03 -4.71
CA ALA A 105 -7.46 -14.24 -4.82
C ALA A 105 -7.28 -14.78 -6.26
N HIS A 106 -8.16 -14.42 -7.20
CA HIS A 106 -8.10 -14.85 -8.59
C HIS A 106 -6.86 -14.34 -9.35
N HIS A 107 -6.19 -13.29 -8.86
CA HIS A 107 -4.94 -12.79 -9.47
C HIS A 107 -3.74 -13.72 -9.26
N PHE A 108 -3.66 -14.42 -8.13
CA PHE A 108 -2.45 -15.19 -7.77
C PHE A 108 -2.25 -16.46 -8.61
N PRO A 109 -3.31 -17.23 -8.98
CA PRO A 109 -3.16 -18.30 -9.96
C PRO A 109 -2.64 -17.81 -11.32
N LEU A 110 -3.09 -16.63 -11.78
CA LEU A 110 -2.61 -16.05 -13.03
C LEU A 110 -1.14 -15.63 -12.94
N LEU A 111 -0.73 -15.04 -11.81
CA LEU A 111 0.68 -14.75 -11.54
C LEU A 111 1.52 -16.04 -11.53
N ALA A 112 1.06 -17.09 -10.85
CA ALA A 112 1.74 -18.38 -10.78
C ALA A 112 1.96 -18.99 -12.17
N GLU A 113 0.92 -19.04 -13.00
CA GLU A 113 0.98 -19.51 -14.38
C GLU A 113 1.97 -18.68 -15.22
N HIS A 114 1.94 -17.35 -15.07
CA HIS A 114 2.81 -16.44 -15.79
C HIS A 114 4.29 -16.69 -15.46
N VAL A 115 4.65 -16.77 -14.17
CA VAL A 115 6.06 -16.92 -13.76
C VAL A 115 6.62 -18.33 -14.00
N GLN A 116 5.77 -19.36 -14.06
CA GLN A 116 6.20 -20.73 -14.40
C GLN A 116 6.72 -20.85 -15.83
N ARG A 117 6.16 -20.07 -16.75
CA ARG A 117 6.58 -20.05 -18.17
C ARG A 117 7.92 -19.35 -18.39
N HIS A 118 8.35 -18.53 -17.44
CA HIS A 118 9.63 -17.84 -17.48
C HIS A 118 10.71 -18.75 -16.92
N SER A 119 11.90 -18.76 -17.52
CA SER A 119 13.06 -19.54 -17.05
C SER A 119 14.10 -18.70 -16.29
N GLY A 120 13.99 -17.36 -16.35
CA GLY A 120 14.96 -16.42 -15.77
C GLY A 120 14.51 -15.74 -14.48
N LYS A 121 15.23 -14.66 -14.13
CA LYS A 121 14.93 -13.78 -12.97
C LYS A 121 13.53 -13.18 -13.12
N VAL A 122 12.72 -13.32 -12.08
CA VAL A 122 11.35 -12.76 -12.00
C VAL A 122 11.38 -11.51 -11.13
N ARG A 123 10.87 -10.40 -11.65
CA ARG A 123 10.81 -9.12 -10.93
C ARG A 123 9.38 -8.63 -10.87
N ILE A 124 8.85 -8.48 -9.67
CA ILE A 124 7.49 -8.00 -9.42
C ILE A 124 7.58 -6.66 -8.69
N TRP A 125 6.73 -5.71 -9.07
CA TRP A 125 6.56 -4.47 -8.32
C TRP A 125 5.14 -4.38 -7.74
N CYS A 126 5.03 -4.34 -6.42
CA CYS A 126 3.80 -3.96 -5.72
C CYS A 126 3.87 -2.45 -5.44
N ALA A 127 3.10 -1.67 -6.18
CA ALA A 127 3.19 -0.21 -6.23
C ALA A 127 2.50 0.49 -5.03
N ALA A 128 1.66 -0.23 -4.29
CA ALA A 128 0.95 0.24 -3.11
C ALA A 128 0.82 -0.89 -2.08
N ALA A 129 1.92 -1.11 -1.34
CA ALA A 129 2.11 -2.25 -0.47
C ALA A 129 1.27 -2.22 0.82
N SER A 130 0.84 -1.04 1.26
CA SER A 130 0.18 -0.82 2.54
C SER A 130 0.98 -1.50 3.68
N THR A 131 0.31 -2.25 4.55
CA THR A 131 0.90 -2.99 5.68
C THR A 131 1.53 -4.33 5.30
N GLY A 132 1.72 -4.61 4.00
CA GLY A 132 2.56 -5.70 3.49
C GLY A 132 1.84 -6.98 3.08
N GLU A 133 0.53 -7.10 3.33
CA GLU A 133 -0.22 -8.31 3.02
C GLU A 133 -0.19 -8.69 1.53
N GLU A 134 -0.36 -7.71 0.62
CA GLU A 134 -0.28 -7.95 -0.82
C GLU A 134 1.10 -8.44 -1.27
N PRO A 135 2.21 -7.74 -0.98
CA PRO A 135 3.52 -8.20 -1.43
C PRO A 135 3.95 -9.51 -0.77
N TYR A 136 3.49 -9.82 0.45
CA TYR A 136 3.70 -11.15 1.04
C TYR A 136 2.87 -12.24 0.35
N SER A 137 1.62 -11.97 -0.06
CA SER A 137 0.85 -12.89 -0.89
C SER A 137 1.50 -13.13 -2.25
N ILE A 138 2.09 -12.10 -2.86
CA ILE A 138 2.90 -12.24 -4.07
C ILE A 138 4.09 -13.16 -3.79
N ALA A 139 4.90 -12.88 -2.76
CA ALA A 139 6.07 -13.69 -2.43
C ALA A 139 5.73 -15.17 -2.14
N MET A 140 4.68 -15.43 -1.36
CA MET A 140 4.19 -16.79 -1.11
C MET A 140 3.79 -17.49 -2.41
N THR A 141 3.10 -16.79 -3.32
CA THR A 141 2.72 -17.32 -4.64
C THR A 141 3.95 -17.67 -5.48
N LEU A 142 4.97 -16.82 -5.48
CA LEU A 142 6.23 -17.08 -6.20
C LEU A 142 6.96 -18.31 -5.62
N MET A 143 7.02 -18.45 -4.29
CA MET A 143 7.61 -19.61 -3.62
C MET A 143 6.85 -20.91 -3.87
N GLU A 144 5.53 -20.84 -4.08
CA GLU A 144 4.70 -21.98 -4.45
C GLU A 144 4.88 -22.35 -5.93
N ALA A 145 4.87 -21.37 -6.82
CA ALA A 145 4.89 -21.58 -8.27
C ALA A 145 6.29 -21.96 -8.80
N MET A 146 7.35 -21.35 -8.25
CA MET A 146 8.73 -21.48 -8.75
C MET A 146 9.57 -22.51 -7.97
N GLY A 147 9.10 -22.96 -6.80
CA GLY A 147 9.86 -23.88 -5.95
C GLY A 147 11.24 -23.31 -5.58
N SER A 148 12.31 -24.08 -5.81
CA SER A 148 13.68 -23.65 -5.53
C SER A 148 14.12 -22.43 -6.35
N ARG A 149 13.53 -22.21 -7.52
CA ARG A 149 13.84 -21.05 -8.37
C ARG A 149 13.35 -19.73 -7.78
N ALA A 150 12.51 -19.75 -6.75
CA ALA A 150 12.03 -18.54 -6.10
C ALA A 150 13.17 -17.66 -5.54
N SER A 151 14.36 -18.21 -5.28
CA SER A 151 15.55 -17.42 -4.91
C SER A 151 16.03 -16.48 -6.02
N GLN A 152 15.56 -16.66 -7.25
CA GLN A 152 15.79 -15.76 -8.39
C GLN A 152 14.66 -14.74 -8.56
N ALA A 153 13.68 -14.72 -7.67
CA ALA A 153 12.61 -13.73 -7.69
C ALA A 153 12.94 -12.54 -6.80
N GLU A 154 12.44 -11.37 -7.19
CA GLU A 154 12.56 -10.12 -6.45
C GLU A 154 11.20 -9.42 -6.45
N VAL A 155 10.73 -9.03 -5.26
CA VAL A 155 9.51 -8.25 -5.09
C VAL A 155 9.88 -6.88 -4.53
N ILE A 156 9.80 -5.85 -5.36
CA ILE A 156 9.90 -4.47 -4.89
C ILE A 156 8.50 -4.06 -4.41
N ALA A 157 8.39 -3.60 -3.17
CA ALA A 157 7.12 -3.23 -2.54
C ALA A 157 7.18 -1.79 -2.05
N THR A 158 6.36 -0.93 -2.64
CA THR A 158 6.41 0.50 -2.36
C THR A 158 5.11 1.04 -1.82
N ASP A 159 5.20 2.06 -0.98
CA ASP A 159 4.04 2.83 -0.54
C ASP A 159 4.46 4.26 -0.20
N ILE A 160 3.50 5.19 -0.21
CA ILE A 160 3.73 6.56 0.27
C ILE A 160 3.71 6.60 1.80
N ASP A 161 2.97 5.67 2.43
CA ASP A 161 2.79 5.60 3.86
C ASP A 161 3.96 4.89 4.56
N THR A 162 4.81 5.66 5.24
CA THR A 162 6.00 5.13 5.91
C THR A 162 5.67 4.33 7.18
N GLU A 163 4.55 4.62 7.84
CA GLU A 163 4.09 3.84 9.00
C GLU A 163 3.55 2.47 8.57
N ALA A 164 2.84 2.42 7.44
CA ALA A 164 2.38 1.17 6.85
C ALA A 164 3.58 0.31 6.40
N LEU A 165 4.58 0.92 5.73
CA LEU A 165 5.82 0.23 5.36
C LEU A 165 6.61 -0.28 6.56
N ALA A 166 6.65 0.47 7.68
CA ALA A 166 7.30 0.00 8.90
C ALA A 166 6.64 -1.27 9.45
N ARG A 167 5.29 -1.33 9.43
CA ARG A 167 4.53 -2.54 9.80
C ARG A 167 4.80 -3.68 8.83
N ALA A 168 4.81 -3.39 7.53
CA ALA A 168 5.11 -4.36 6.49
C ALA A 168 6.50 -5.00 6.72
N ARG A 169 7.54 -4.19 6.94
CA ARG A 169 8.90 -4.69 7.22
C ARG A 169 8.99 -5.54 8.49
N ALA A 170 8.18 -5.24 9.51
CA ALA A 170 8.15 -6.06 10.72
C ALA A 170 7.63 -7.48 10.41
N GLY A 171 6.68 -7.60 9.46
CA GLY A 171 6.12 -8.87 9.02
C GLY A 171 5.39 -9.61 10.14
N ILE A 172 4.80 -8.88 11.10
CA ILE A 172 4.09 -9.42 12.26
C ILE A 172 2.61 -9.07 12.11
N TYR A 173 1.76 -10.09 12.17
CA TYR A 173 0.32 -9.95 11.95
C TYR A 173 -0.47 -10.64 13.07
N PRO A 174 -1.68 -10.15 13.40
CA PRO A 174 -2.59 -10.86 14.29
C PRO A 174 -2.84 -12.30 13.80
N LEU A 175 -2.79 -13.26 14.72
CA LEU A 175 -2.97 -14.67 14.40
C LEU A 175 -4.37 -14.94 13.81
N GLU A 176 -5.39 -14.17 14.23
CA GLU A 176 -6.74 -14.24 13.65
C GLU A 176 -6.75 -13.95 12.15
N GLN A 177 -6.00 -12.93 11.71
CA GLN A 177 -5.89 -12.59 10.29
C GLN A 177 -5.15 -13.70 9.52
N VAL A 178 -4.06 -14.22 10.09
CA VAL A 178 -3.24 -15.27 9.47
C VAL A 178 -3.98 -16.59 9.37
N CYS A 179 -4.79 -16.95 10.37
CA CYS A 179 -5.58 -18.19 10.37
C CYS A 179 -6.75 -18.19 9.36
N LYS A 180 -7.00 -17.08 8.64
CA LYS A 180 -7.92 -17.06 7.49
C LYS A 180 -7.28 -17.65 6.23
N LEU A 181 -5.96 -17.86 6.22
CA LEU A 181 -5.23 -18.53 5.15
C LEU A 181 -5.37 -20.06 5.26
N GLU A 182 -5.08 -20.76 4.17
CA GLU A 182 -4.94 -22.21 4.20
C GLU A 182 -3.88 -22.66 5.21
N ASP A 183 -4.20 -23.69 5.99
CA ASP A 183 -3.32 -24.23 7.04
C ASP A 183 -1.93 -24.61 6.52
N SER A 184 -1.84 -25.08 5.28
CA SER A 184 -0.59 -25.41 4.59
C SER A 184 0.33 -24.18 4.50
N ARG A 185 -0.22 -23.03 4.07
CA ARG A 185 0.49 -21.74 3.98
C ARG A 185 0.87 -21.22 5.35
N VAL A 186 -0.05 -21.28 6.32
CA VAL A 186 0.23 -20.82 7.70
C VAL A 186 1.42 -21.60 8.28
N LYS A 187 1.40 -22.93 8.19
CA LYS A 187 2.50 -23.78 8.70
C LYS A 187 3.81 -23.53 7.96
N ARG A 188 3.75 -23.35 6.64
CA ARG A 188 4.92 -23.17 5.78
C ARG A 188 5.58 -21.80 5.93
N PHE A 189 4.81 -20.72 6.00
CA PHE A 189 5.33 -19.35 5.83
C PHE A 189 5.35 -18.51 7.09
N PHE A 190 4.69 -18.96 8.17
CA PHE A 190 4.60 -18.20 9.41
C PHE A 190 5.23 -18.94 10.61
N GLN A 191 5.67 -18.16 11.59
CA GLN A 191 6.02 -18.60 12.94
C GLN A 191 4.99 -18.04 13.92
N ARG A 192 4.34 -18.91 14.69
CA ARG A 192 3.37 -18.49 15.73
C ARG A 192 4.11 -17.96 16.95
N GLY A 193 3.70 -16.79 17.44
CA GLY A 193 4.24 -16.21 18.66
C GLY A 193 3.86 -17.01 19.91
N LYS A 194 4.76 -17.02 20.88
CA LYS A 194 4.59 -17.65 22.20
C LYS A 194 4.83 -16.63 23.32
N GLY A 195 4.39 -16.94 24.53
CA GLY A 195 4.57 -16.06 25.70
C GLY A 195 3.99 -14.66 25.45
N ALA A 196 4.82 -13.63 25.58
CA ALA A 196 4.45 -12.23 25.34
C ALA A 196 3.98 -11.93 23.89
N HIS A 197 4.26 -12.81 22.93
CA HIS A 197 3.84 -12.67 21.54
C HIS A 197 2.65 -13.58 21.17
N LYS A 198 1.99 -14.19 22.17
CA LYS A 198 0.79 -15.01 21.93
C LYS A 198 -0.29 -14.16 21.24
N GLY A 199 -0.96 -14.73 20.24
CA GLY A 199 -1.96 -14.03 19.45
C GLY A 199 -1.42 -13.36 18.19
N PHE A 200 -0.11 -13.44 17.94
CA PHE A 200 0.52 -12.95 16.71
C PHE A 200 1.24 -14.06 15.96
N ALA A 201 1.50 -13.83 14.68
CA ALA A 201 2.37 -14.64 13.85
C ALA A 201 3.32 -13.75 13.06
N ARG A 202 4.54 -14.22 12.85
CA ARG A 202 5.57 -13.53 12.09
C ARG A 202 5.90 -14.28 10.80
N LEU A 203 6.08 -13.55 9.71
CA LEU A 203 6.60 -14.07 8.44
C LEU A 203 7.99 -14.67 8.66
N ARG A 204 8.24 -15.83 8.05
CA ARG A 204 9.56 -16.46 8.11
C ARG A 204 10.58 -15.71 7.25
N PRO A 205 11.88 -15.74 7.63
CA PRO A 205 12.94 -15.02 6.92
C PRO A 205 12.99 -15.31 5.42
N GLU A 206 12.74 -16.54 5.00
CA GLU A 206 12.73 -16.94 3.59
C GLU A 206 11.65 -16.26 2.76
N VAL A 207 10.54 -15.84 3.36
CA VAL A 207 9.51 -15.05 2.67
C VAL A 207 9.95 -13.59 2.63
N THR A 208 10.36 -13.04 3.78
CA THR A 208 10.78 -11.63 3.88
C THR A 208 12.00 -11.31 3.02
N GLY A 209 12.88 -12.29 2.80
CA GLY A 209 14.10 -12.12 2.00
C GLY A 209 13.85 -11.93 0.50
N LEU A 210 12.63 -12.18 0.02
CA LEU A 210 12.24 -11.88 -1.37
C LEU A 210 11.79 -10.44 -1.56
N LEU A 211 11.52 -9.69 -0.48
CA LEU A 211 10.92 -8.37 -0.53
C LEU A 211 11.95 -7.27 -0.27
N ASP A 212 11.92 -6.24 -1.11
CA ASP A 212 12.53 -4.95 -0.84
C ASP A 212 11.46 -3.87 -0.70
N PHE A 213 11.25 -3.41 0.54
CA PHE A 213 10.31 -2.34 0.81
C PHE A 213 10.97 -0.98 0.58
N GLN A 214 10.28 -0.01 -0.04
CA GLN A 214 10.81 1.34 -0.23
C GLN A 214 9.69 2.41 -0.17
N PRO A 215 9.91 3.59 0.42
CA PRO A 215 8.96 4.68 0.30
C PRO A 215 8.92 5.22 -1.13
N LEU A 216 7.73 5.40 -1.69
CA LEU A 216 7.53 5.92 -3.03
C LEU A 216 6.19 6.65 -3.14
N ASN A 217 6.24 7.90 -3.61
CA ASN A 217 5.05 8.61 -4.05
C ASN A 217 4.87 8.40 -5.56
N LEU A 218 3.74 7.84 -5.99
CA LEU A 218 3.47 7.59 -7.42
C LEU A 218 3.45 8.89 -8.25
N LEU A 219 3.20 10.04 -7.62
CA LEU A 219 3.26 11.35 -8.27
C LEU A 219 4.68 11.94 -8.31
N ALA A 220 5.66 11.35 -7.63
CA ALA A 220 7.04 11.84 -7.65
C ALA A 220 7.56 11.89 -9.10
N PRO A 221 8.33 12.92 -9.48
CA PRO A 221 8.81 13.10 -10.85
C PRO A 221 9.69 11.93 -11.31
N GLN A 222 10.39 11.31 -10.37
CA GLN A 222 11.23 10.13 -10.58
C GLN A 222 10.89 9.06 -9.56
N TRP A 223 10.96 7.80 -9.99
CA TRP A 223 10.74 6.65 -9.12
C TRP A 223 12.07 5.94 -8.87
N PRO A 224 12.40 5.58 -7.62
CA PRO A 224 13.61 4.82 -7.29
C PRO A 224 13.54 3.34 -7.70
N VAL A 225 12.66 2.98 -8.63
CA VAL A 225 12.49 1.62 -9.13
C VAL A 225 12.85 1.57 -10.61
N SER A 226 13.57 0.53 -11.02
CA SER A 226 13.97 0.31 -12.40
C SER A 226 13.39 -0.98 -12.95
N GLY A 227 12.73 -0.90 -14.10
CA GLY A 227 12.22 -2.06 -14.82
C GLY A 227 13.32 -2.82 -15.60
N PRO A 228 12.92 -3.75 -16.48
CA PRO A 228 11.55 -4.16 -16.72
C PRO A 228 11.07 -5.17 -15.65
N PHE A 229 9.77 -5.13 -15.35
CA PHE A 229 9.06 -6.03 -14.44
C PHE A 229 8.25 -7.06 -15.21
N ASP A 230 8.20 -8.29 -14.68
CA ASP A 230 7.31 -9.36 -15.15
C ASP A 230 5.86 -9.05 -14.77
N ALA A 231 5.66 -8.43 -13.60
CA ALA A 231 4.36 -7.87 -13.26
C ALA A 231 4.44 -6.62 -12.38
N ILE A 232 3.42 -5.77 -12.49
CA ILE A 232 3.14 -4.67 -11.60
C ILE A 232 1.77 -4.90 -10.96
N PHE A 233 1.70 -4.82 -9.64
CA PHE A 233 0.46 -4.77 -8.86
C PHE A 233 0.22 -3.33 -8.44
N CYS A 234 -0.87 -2.73 -8.93
CA CYS A 234 -1.31 -1.40 -8.51
C CYS A 234 -2.82 -1.47 -8.26
N ARG A 235 -3.18 -2.05 -7.11
CA ARG A 235 -4.55 -2.42 -6.78
C ARG A 235 -5.12 -1.52 -5.69
N ASN A 236 -6.41 -1.18 -5.84
CA ASN A 236 -7.20 -0.44 -4.87
C ASN A 236 -6.57 0.90 -4.43
N THR A 237 -5.79 1.52 -5.31
CA THR A 237 -5.02 2.75 -5.02
C THR A 237 -5.35 3.86 -6.02
N MET A 238 -5.52 3.51 -7.30
CA MET A 238 -5.86 4.47 -8.35
C MET A 238 -7.20 5.14 -8.09
N ILE A 239 -8.10 4.49 -7.34
CA ILE A 239 -9.39 5.04 -6.88
C ILE A 239 -9.28 6.34 -6.07
N TYR A 240 -8.11 6.67 -5.51
CA TYR A 240 -7.89 7.91 -4.76
C TYR A 240 -7.44 9.08 -5.64
N PHE A 241 -7.13 8.84 -6.92
CA PHE A 241 -6.62 9.84 -7.84
C PHE A 241 -7.68 10.27 -8.86
N ASP A 242 -7.56 11.47 -9.42
CA ASP A 242 -8.35 11.89 -10.57
C ASP A 242 -7.89 11.18 -11.87
N LYS A 243 -8.70 11.29 -12.93
CA LYS A 243 -8.44 10.60 -14.21
C LYS A 243 -7.14 11.02 -14.88
N THR A 244 -6.77 12.30 -14.81
CA THR A 244 -5.52 12.81 -15.38
C THR A 244 -4.30 12.22 -14.68
N THR A 245 -4.35 12.14 -13.36
CA THR A 245 -3.31 11.55 -12.51
C THR A 245 -3.23 10.04 -12.75
N GLN A 246 -4.37 9.35 -12.82
CA GLN A 246 -4.44 7.93 -13.18
C GLN A 246 -3.75 7.66 -14.52
N ALA A 247 -4.09 8.42 -15.57
CA ALA A 247 -3.49 8.27 -16.90
C ALA A 247 -1.96 8.47 -16.85
N ARG A 248 -1.48 9.53 -16.22
CA ARG A 248 -0.03 9.80 -16.08
C ARG A 248 0.74 8.68 -15.39
N ILE A 249 0.17 8.07 -14.34
CA ILE A 249 0.80 6.94 -13.64
C ILE A 249 0.87 5.72 -14.57
N LEU A 250 -0.22 5.41 -15.27
CA LEU A 250 -0.27 4.26 -16.19
C LEU A 250 0.71 4.41 -17.35
N GLU A 251 0.81 5.60 -17.97
CA GLU A 251 1.80 5.86 -19.03
C GLU A 251 3.24 5.64 -18.54
N ARG A 252 3.53 5.92 -17.27
CA ARG A 252 4.84 5.66 -16.66
C ARG A 252 5.06 4.19 -16.29
N PHE A 253 4.01 3.41 -16.04
CA PHE A 253 4.12 1.96 -15.85
C PHE A 253 4.45 1.21 -17.14
N ALA A 254 3.90 1.65 -18.27
CA ALA A 254 4.05 0.96 -19.56
C ALA A 254 5.51 0.65 -19.96
N PRO A 255 6.48 1.59 -19.88
CA PRO A 255 7.88 1.30 -20.20
C PRO A 255 8.59 0.45 -19.14
N LEU A 256 8.03 0.33 -17.93
CA LEU A 256 8.59 -0.48 -16.84
C LEU A 256 8.15 -1.94 -16.90
N LEU A 257 7.18 -2.30 -17.74
CA LEU A 257 6.76 -3.69 -17.94
C LEU A 257 7.52 -4.35 -19.09
N LYS A 258 7.83 -5.64 -18.93
CA LYS A 258 8.26 -6.50 -20.03
C LYS A 258 7.17 -6.54 -21.12
N PRO A 259 7.52 -6.86 -22.39
CA PRO A 259 6.55 -6.93 -23.48
C PRO A 259 5.32 -7.80 -23.19
N ASP A 260 5.51 -8.92 -22.49
CA ASP A 260 4.49 -9.87 -22.07
C ASP A 260 4.09 -9.74 -20.60
N GLY A 261 4.57 -8.68 -19.93
CA GLY A 261 4.34 -8.43 -18.51
C GLY A 261 2.89 -8.09 -18.19
N LEU A 262 2.50 -8.36 -16.94
CA LEU A 262 1.13 -8.18 -16.44
C LEU A 262 0.99 -6.96 -15.54
N LEU A 263 -0.09 -6.20 -15.72
CA LEU A 263 -0.53 -5.17 -14.78
C LEU A 263 -1.82 -5.63 -14.09
N PHE A 264 -1.79 -5.72 -12.77
CA PHE A 264 -2.93 -6.11 -11.93
C PHE A 264 -3.58 -4.86 -11.31
N ALA A 265 -4.87 -4.67 -11.60
CA ALA A 265 -5.73 -3.64 -11.03
C ALA A 265 -6.65 -4.23 -9.97
N GLY A 266 -7.23 -3.39 -9.11
CA GLY A 266 -8.24 -3.80 -8.14
C GLY A 266 -9.65 -3.89 -8.76
N HIS A 267 -10.56 -4.58 -8.08
CA HIS A 267 -11.91 -4.90 -8.56
C HIS A 267 -12.77 -3.72 -9.06
N SER A 268 -12.53 -2.50 -8.56
CA SER A 268 -13.27 -1.28 -8.93
C SER A 268 -12.53 -0.42 -9.95
N GLU A 269 -11.35 -0.84 -10.40
CA GLU A 269 -10.48 -0.07 -11.28
C GLU A 269 -10.59 -0.61 -12.71
N SER A 270 -10.80 0.30 -13.67
CA SER A 270 -10.82 -0.04 -15.09
C SER A 270 -9.92 0.93 -15.85
N PHE A 271 -8.84 0.41 -16.42
CA PHE A 271 -7.82 1.20 -17.11
C PHE A 271 -8.09 1.38 -18.61
N SER A 272 -8.98 0.59 -19.19
CA SER A 272 -9.27 0.58 -20.63
C SER A 272 -9.79 1.92 -21.18
N TYR A 273 -10.40 2.75 -20.33
CA TYR A 273 -10.93 4.07 -20.71
C TYR A 273 -10.02 5.22 -20.28
N ILE A 274 -8.87 4.93 -19.68
CA ILE A 274 -7.96 5.92 -19.10
C ILE A 274 -6.72 6.09 -19.97
N THR A 275 -6.25 5.00 -20.59
CA THR A 275 -5.01 4.96 -21.38
C THR A 275 -5.14 3.94 -22.50
N GLU A 276 -4.43 4.18 -23.61
CA GLU A 276 -4.28 3.22 -24.70
C GLU A 276 -3.06 2.31 -24.53
N ALA A 277 -2.19 2.58 -23.55
CA ALA A 277 -0.97 1.80 -23.34
C ALA A 277 -1.22 0.36 -22.88
N PHE A 278 -2.43 0.07 -22.38
CA PHE A 278 -2.81 -1.23 -21.83
C PHE A 278 -4.06 -1.80 -22.48
N GLN A 279 -4.14 -3.13 -22.56
CA GLN A 279 -5.31 -3.89 -23.00
C GLN A 279 -5.73 -4.90 -21.93
N LEU A 280 -7.03 -5.07 -21.75
CA LEU A 280 -7.59 -6.04 -20.80
C LEU A 280 -7.35 -7.47 -21.31
N ARG A 281 -6.80 -8.33 -20.45
CA ARG A 281 -6.50 -9.74 -20.73
C ARG A 281 -7.38 -10.70 -19.93
N GLY A 282 -7.90 -10.27 -18.79
CA GLY A 282 -8.73 -11.08 -17.91
C GLY A 282 -9.42 -10.22 -16.85
N GLN A 283 -9.90 -10.84 -15.77
CA GLN A 283 -10.53 -10.12 -14.66
C GLN A 283 -9.50 -9.16 -14.03
N THR A 284 -9.64 -7.85 -14.31
CA THR A 284 -8.77 -6.77 -13.82
C THR A 284 -7.26 -6.97 -14.03
N VAL A 285 -6.90 -7.77 -15.05
CA VAL A 285 -5.51 -7.98 -15.49
C VAL A 285 -5.32 -7.42 -16.89
N TYR A 286 -4.23 -6.67 -17.08
CA TYR A 286 -3.89 -6.00 -18.32
C TYR A 286 -2.51 -6.43 -18.82
N THR A 287 -2.30 -6.33 -20.13
CA THR A 287 -0.97 -6.40 -20.75
C THR A 287 -0.68 -5.09 -21.46
N ARG A 288 0.60 -4.77 -21.67
CA ARG A 288 0.98 -3.64 -22.53
C ARG A 288 0.44 -3.88 -23.95
N ARG A 289 -0.13 -2.85 -24.60
CA ARG A 289 -0.41 -2.91 -26.03
C ARG A 289 0.93 -2.87 -26.78
N GLY A 290 1.14 -3.82 -27.69
CA GLY A 290 2.31 -3.78 -28.58
C GLY A 290 2.32 -2.45 -29.34
N GLN A 291 3.50 -1.82 -29.44
CA GLN A 291 3.68 -0.70 -30.37
C GLN A 291 3.44 -1.27 -31.78
N ARG A 292 2.43 -0.75 -32.48
CA ARG A 292 2.26 -0.99 -33.90
C ARG A 292 3.40 -0.34 -34.67
#